data_AF-A0A383D2M6-F1
#
_entry.id   AF-A0A383D2M6-F1
#
_cell.length_a   1.000
_cell.length_b   1.000
_cell.length_c   1.000
_cell.angle_alpha   90.00
_cell.angle_beta   90.00
_cell.angle_gamma   90.00
#
_symmetry.space_group_name_H-M   'P 1'
#
loop_
_entity.id
_entity.type
_entity.pdbx_description
1 polymer ?
#
loop_
_entity_poly.entity_id
_entity_poly.type
_entity_poly.pdbx_seq_one_letter_code
_entity_poly.pdbx_strand_id
1 'polypeptide(L)'
;MKREKQFTKVKTEMETEIIGHPLMQNNVTRDDLDAVIKHLQQDDPILTQSKNVQAFEKEWSEWLGVKYSVFVNSGSSANQLTLASLRLKYPEGGEVIVSPIGWVSDISAVLQAGFTPVFADINPQHLGMDTKQIISKLNKNTKAVLLTHVQGFNALSDELLDELQRRDILLIEDVCESHGAKHKGLKLGTFGWVSNFSFYYAHHLSTIEG
;
A
#
# COMPACT_ATOMS: atom_id res chain seq x y z
N MET A 1 -2.89 21.61 -47.66
CA MET A 1 -1.58 20.93 -47.70
C MET A 1 -1.68 19.72 -46.77
N LYS A 2 -2.09 18.56 -47.31
CA LYS A 2 -2.30 17.32 -46.54
C LYS A 2 -0.94 16.72 -46.19
N ARG A 3 -0.63 16.59 -44.89
CA ARG A 3 0.49 15.76 -44.42
C ARG A 3 -0.08 14.38 -44.09
N GLU A 4 -0.02 13.48 -45.05
CA GLU A 4 -0.07 12.04 -44.78
C GLU A 4 1.21 11.67 -44.02
N LYS A 5 1.07 11.34 -42.73
CA LYS A 5 2.13 10.64 -42.00
C LYS A 5 1.88 9.15 -42.19
N GLN A 6 2.65 8.53 -43.09
CA GLN A 6 2.93 7.10 -43.06
C GLN A 6 3.51 6.75 -41.70
N PHE A 7 2.68 6.24 -40.79
CA PHE A 7 3.17 5.47 -39.66
C PHE A 7 3.44 4.07 -40.18
N THR A 8 4.70 3.84 -40.55
CA THR A 8 5.24 2.52 -40.84
C THR A 8 5.00 1.64 -39.62
N LYS A 9 4.21 0.57 -39.77
CA LYS A 9 4.08 -0.49 -38.78
C LYS A 9 5.46 -1.10 -38.55
N VAL A 10 6.13 -0.70 -37.48
CA VAL A 10 7.20 -1.51 -36.92
C VAL A 10 6.50 -2.70 -36.26
N LYS A 11 6.40 -3.80 -36.99
CA LYS A 11 6.13 -5.12 -36.40
C LYS A 11 7.35 -5.45 -35.53
N THR A 12 7.30 -5.15 -34.26
CA THR A 12 8.14 -5.84 -33.26
C THR A 12 7.52 -7.19 -33.02
N GLU A 13 7.82 -8.16 -33.89
CA GLU A 13 7.69 -9.59 -33.58
C GLU A 13 8.83 -9.92 -32.59
N MET A 14 8.65 -9.52 -31.33
CA MET A 14 9.23 -10.26 -30.23
C MET A 14 8.20 -11.33 -29.87
N GLU A 15 8.37 -12.53 -30.44
CA GLU A 15 7.80 -13.73 -29.84
C GLU A 15 8.51 -13.95 -28.51
N THR A 16 8.09 -13.21 -27.49
CA THR A 16 8.39 -13.55 -26.11
C THR A 16 7.84 -14.95 -25.89
N GLU A 17 8.70 -15.91 -25.56
CA GLU A 17 8.28 -17.20 -25.01
C GLU A 17 7.15 -16.92 -24.02
N ILE A 18 5.95 -17.37 -24.36
CA ILE A 18 4.80 -17.23 -23.49
C ILE A 18 5.13 -18.09 -22.27
N ILE A 19 5.52 -17.45 -21.17
CA ILE A 19 5.53 -18.09 -19.86
C ILE A 19 4.10 -18.59 -19.67
N GLY A 20 3.89 -19.91 -19.71
CA GLY A 20 2.55 -20.51 -19.66
C GLY A 20 1.77 -20.18 -18.37
N HIS A 21 2.47 -19.66 -17.36
CA HIS A 21 1.92 -19.22 -16.08
C HIS A 21 2.51 -17.85 -15.71
N PRO A 22 2.00 -16.74 -16.29
CA PRO A 22 2.47 -15.40 -15.92
C PRO A 22 2.08 -15.10 -14.46
N LEU A 23 2.95 -14.37 -13.75
CA LEU A 23 2.67 -13.93 -12.37
C LEU A 23 1.45 -13.00 -12.29
N MET A 24 1.23 -12.19 -13.33
CA MET A 24 0.15 -11.22 -13.41
C MET A 24 -0.48 -11.22 -14.80
N GLN A 25 -1.81 -11.12 -14.84
CA GLN A 25 -2.57 -10.76 -16.03
C GLN A 25 -3.14 -9.36 -15.84
N ASN A 26 -3.28 -8.59 -16.91
CA ASN A 26 -3.81 -7.23 -16.81
C ASN A 26 -5.22 -7.26 -16.19
N ASN A 27 -5.38 -6.61 -15.03
CA ASN A 27 -6.65 -6.47 -14.33
C ASN A 27 -7.40 -5.17 -14.64
N VAL A 28 -6.86 -4.33 -15.54
CA VAL A 28 -7.60 -3.21 -16.15
C VAL A 28 -8.45 -3.77 -17.28
N THR A 29 -9.76 -3.73 -17.07
CA THR A 29 -10.77 -4.32 -17.98
C THR A 29 -11.12 -3.38 -19.13
N ARG A 30 -11.91 -3.88 -20.09
CA ARG A 30 -12.47 -3.04 -21.16
C ARG A 30 -13.35 -1.92 -20.60
N ASP A 31 -14.13 -2.22 -19.56
CA ASP A 31 -15.03 -1.25 -18.93
C ASP A 31 -14.25 -0.11 -18.27
N ASP A 32 -13.11 -0.41 -17.63
CA ASP A 32 -12.20 0.60 -17.06
C ASP A 32 -11.65 1.52 -18.15
N LEU A 33 -11.21 0.93 -19.28
CA LEU A 33 -10.71 1.69 -20.41
C LEU A 33 -11.81 2.55 -21.07
N ASP A 34 -13.04 2.05 -21.15
CA ASP A 34 -14.18 2.79 -21.70
C ASP A 34 -14.56 3.97 -20.79
N ALA A 35 -14.46 3.81 -19.46
CA ALA A 35 -14.64 4.90 -18.52
C ALA A 35 -13.61 6.02 -18.73
N VAL A 36 -12.34 5.66 -18.94
CA VAL A 36 -11.27 6.64 -19.25
C VAL A 36 -11.53 7.30 -20.62
N ILE A 37 -11.86 6.54 -21.66
CA ILE A 37 -12.17 7.10 -22.99
C ILE A 37 -13.32 8.09 -22.90
N LYS A 38 -14.41 7.73 -22.20
CA LYS A 38 -15.56 8.59 -21.99
C LYS A 38 -15.19 9.87 -21.25
N HIS A 39 -14.30 9.80 -20.26
CA HIS A 39 -13.79 10.99 -19.58
C HIS A 39 -13.01 11.89 -20.54
N LEU A 40 -12.10 11.32 -21.34
CA LEU A 40 -11.26 12.05 -22.29
C LEU A 40 -12.02 12.63 -23.50
N GLN A 41 -13.21 12.12 -23.80
CA GLN A 41 -14.08 12.64 -24.87
C GLN A 41 -14.87 13.90 -24.49
N GLN A 42 -14.81 14.35 -23.23
CA GLN A 42 -15.43 15.60 -22.80
C GLN A 42 -14.73 16.81 -23.47
N ASP A 43 -15.44 17.94 -23.59
CA ASP A 43 -14.87 19.16 -24.21
C ASP A 43 -13.70 19.75 -23.40
N ASP A 44 -13.72 19.60 -22.07
CA ASP A 44 -12.68 20.09 -21.14
C ASP A 44 -12.47 19.10 -19.96
N PRO A 45 -11.76 17.98 -20.19
CA PRO A 45 -11.56 16.96 -19.17
C PRO A 45 -10.48 17.38 -18.16
N ILE A 46 -10.81 17.35 -16.87
CA ILE A 46 -9.83 17.55 -15.79
C ILE A 46 -9.00 16.27 -15.62
N LEU A 47 -7.69 16.37 -15.82
CA LEU A 47 -6.75 15.23 -15.73
C LEU A 47 -5.97 15.18 -14.41
N THR A 48 -6.07 16.21 -13.58
CA THR A 48 -5.44 16.29 -12.25
C THR A 48 -6.39 15.82 -11.15
N GLN A 49 -5.86 15.68 -9.92
CA GLN A 49 -6.64 15.29 -8.75
C GLN A 49 -7.88 16.20 -8.57
N SER A 50 -9.07 15.60 -8.61
CA SER A 50 -10.35 16.29 -8.64
C SER A 50 -11.49 15.35 -8.20
N LYS A 51 -12.70 15.54 -8.72
CA LYS A 51 -13.93 14.83 -8.32
C LYS A 51 -13.83 13.30 -8.35
N ASN A 52 -13.13 12.71 -9.31
CA ASN A 52 -13.00 11.25 -9.42
C ASN A 52 -12.14 10.67 -8.29
N VAL A 53 -11.09 11.39 -7.88
CA VAL A 53 -10.25 10.99 -6.75
C VAL A 53 -11.04 11.09 -5.45
N GLN A 54 -11.80 12.17 -5.25
CA GLN A 54 -12.67 12.32 -4.07
C GLN A 54 -13.77 11.25 -4.00
N ALA A 55 -14.35 10.87 -5.14
CA ALA A 55 -15.31 9.77 -5.22
C ALA A 55 -14.66 8.44 -4.83
N PHE A 56 -13.47 8.16 -5.37
CA PHE A 56 -12.69 6.97 -5.02
C PHE A 56 -12.34 6.93 -3.53
N GLU A 57 -11.84 8.02 -2.95
CA GLU A 57 -11.51 8.09 -1.50
C GLU A 57 -12.73 7.80 -0.62
N LYS A 58 -13.91 8.29 -1.01
CA LYS A 58 -15.18 8.02 -0.31
C LYS A 58 -15.58 6.56 -0.43
N GLU A 59 -15.61 6.01 -1.64
CA GLU A 59 -15.96 4.60 -1.88
C GLU A 59 -14.97 3.65 -1.21
N TRP A 60 -13.67 3.98 -1.23
CA TRP A 60 -12.63 3.22 -0.55
C TRP A 60 -12.81 3.25 0.97
N SER A 61 -13.10 4.43 1.55
CA SER A 61 -13.37 4.56 2.98
C SER A 61 -14.59 3.73 3.41
N GLU A 62 -15.67 3.78 2.63
CA GLU A 62 -16.88 2.98 2.85
C GLU A 62 -16.62 1.47 2.70
N TRP A 63 -15.89 1.06 1.66
CA TRP A 63 -15.52 -0.34 1.46
C TRP A 63 -14.62 -0.85 2.57
N LEU A 64 -13.58 -0.09 2.94
CA LEU A 64 -12.62 -0.51 3.96
C LEU A 64 -13.28 -0.54 5.35
N GLY A 65 -14.16 0.42 5.63
CA GLY A 65 -14.81 0.61 6.93
C GLY A 65 -14.12 1.65 7.82
N VAL A 66 -13.46 2.65 7.20
CA VAL A 66 -12.75 3.73 7.90
C VAL A 66 -13.41 5.08 7.63
N LYS A 67 -13.08 6.08 8.45
CA LYS A 67 -13.67 7.43 8.32
C LYS A 67 -13.10 8.23 7.15
N TYR A 68 -11.81 8.04 6.85
CA TYR A 68 -11.08 8.83 5.87
C TYR A 68 -10.08 7.95 5.11
N SER A 69 -9.86 8.29 3.86
CA SER A 69 -8.80 7.76 3.01
C SER A 69 -8.26 8.90 2.16
N VAL A 70 -6.96 8.88 1.85
CA VAL A 70 -6.31 9.87 0.99
C VAL A 70 -5.60 9.10 -0.11
N PHE A 71 -5.98 9.36 -1.36
CA PHE A 71 -5.35 8.72 -2.52
C PHE A 71 -4.06 9.46 -2.87
N VAL A 72 -3.00 8.69 -3.09
CA VAL A 72 -1.68 9.20 -3.49
C VAL A 72 -1.23 8.47 -4.75
N ASN A 73 -0.04 8.79 -5.26
CA ASN A 73 0.42 8.30 -6.55
C ASN A 73 1.09 6.92 -6.49
N SER A 74 1.26 6.32 -5.30
CA SER A 74 1.78 4.96 -5.10
C SER A 74 1.69 4.57 -3.61
N GLY A 75 1.66 3.26 -3.32
CA GLY A 75 1.85 2.76 -1.96
C GLY A 75 3.19 3.17 -1.31
N SER A 76 4.24 3.39 -2.11
CA SER A 76 5.51 3.94 -1.61
C SER A 76 5.37 5.38 -1.10
N SER A 77 4.62 6.22 -1.82
CA SER A 77 4.27 7.58 -1.39
C SER A 77 3.38 7.56 -0.15
N ALA A 78 2.49 6.57 -0.02
CA ALA A 78 1.68 6.38 1.18
C ALA A 78 2.57 6.10 2.40
N ASN A 79 3.55 5.20 2.27
CA ASN A 79 4.55 4.93 3.31
C ASN A 79 5.30 6.22 3.70
N GLN A 80 5.78 7.01 2.71
CA GLN A 80 6.46 8.28 2.99
C GLN A 80 5.58 9.28 3.74
N LEU A 81 4.33 9.49 3.32
CA LEU A 81 3.41 10.43 3.96
C LEU A 81 3.06 10.01 5.39
N THR A 82 2.86 8.71 5.60
CA THR A 82 2.61 8.12 6.91
C THR A 82 3.79 8.34 7.85
N LEU A 83 5.02 8.06 7.42
CA LEU A 83 6.21 8.24 8.26
C LEU A 83 6.58 9.72 8.45
N ALA A 84 6.29 10.59 7.47
CA ALA A 84 6.40 12.04 7.66
C ALA A 84 5.42 12.55 8.72
N SER A 85 4.19 12.03 8.73
CA SER A 85 3.21 12.33 9.77
C SER A 85 3.65 11.81 11.15
N LEU A 86 4.26 10.63 11.20
CA LEU A 86 4.87 10.09 12.43
C LEU A 86 5.98 11.01 12.95
N ARG A 87 6.82 11.55 12.06
CA ARG A 87 7.89 12.50 12.40
C ARG A 87 7.35 13.80 13.00
N LEU A 88 6.20 14.30 12.53
CA LEU A 88 5.55 15.46 13.15
C LEU A 88 5.08 15.17 14.58
N LYS A 89 4.62 13.94 14.86
CA LYS A 89 4.21 13.50 16.20
C LYS A 89 5.42 13.24 17.12
N TYR A 90 6.53 12.75 16.58
CA TYR A 90 7.76 12.44 17.31
C TYR A 90 8.97 13.15 16.69
N PRO A 91 9.13 14.46 16.94
CA PRO A 91 10.17 15.27 16.29
C PRO A 91 11.59 14.89 16.69
N GLU A 92 11.79 14.19 17.79
CA GLU A 92 13.10 13.66 18.21
C GLU A 92 13.43 12.30 17.56
N GLY A 93 12.51 11.74 16.78
CA GLY A 93 12.65 10.41 16.17
C GLY A 93 12.39 9.28 17.17
N GLY A 94 13.11 8.18 17.02
CA GLY A 94 12.95 6.96 17.80
C GLY A 94 13.03 5.71 16.93
N GLU A 95 12.54 4.60 17.47
CA GLU A 95 12.59 3.31 16.80
C GLU A 95 11.24 2.96 16.17
N VAL A 96 11.28 2.41 14.94
CA VAL A 96 10.13 1.79 14.28
C VAL A 96 10.46 0.32 14.07
N ILE A 97 9.64 -0.57 14.61
CA ILE A 97 9.82 -2.01 14.39
C ILE A 97 9.32 -2.35 12.98
N VAL A 98 10.15 -3.05 12.20
CA VAL A 98 9.91 -3.38 10.79
C VAL A 98 10.21 -4.85 10.50
N SER A 99 9.62 -5.35 9.41
CA SER A 99 9.84 -6.70 8.92
C SER A 99 11.12 -6.82 8.10
N PRO A 100 11.87 -7.95 8.16
CA PRO A 100 12.93 -8.25 7.20
C PRO A 100 12.38 -8.74 5.85
N ILE A 101 11.09 -9.07 5.77
CA ILE A 101 10.38 -9.49 4.55
C ILE A 101 9.26 -8.48 4.26
N GLY A 102 9.29 -7.87 3.09
CA GLY A 102 8.33 -6.86 2.64
C GLY A 102 8.89 -6.08 1.45
N TRP A 103 8.31 -4.92 1.17
CA TRP A 103 8.80 -4.05 0.11
C TRP A 103 9.79 -3.00 0.63
N VAL A 104 10.78 -2.63 -0.19
CA VAL A 104 11.88 -1.74 0.21
C VAL A 104 11.40 -0.33 0.64
N SER A 105 10.21 0.09 0.20
CA SER A 105 9.64 1.39 0.54
C SER A 105 9.30 1.53 2.03
N ASP A 106 8.98 0.44 2.72
CA ASP A 106 8.72 0.45 4.18
C ASP A 106 9.93 0.95 4.94
N ILE A 107 11.08 0.31 4.69
CA ILE A 107 12.35 0.63 5.35
C ILE A 107 12.86 2.00 4.87
N SER A 108 12.74 2.27 3.58
CA SER A 108 13.20 3.55 3.01
C SER A 108 12.44 4.74 3.60
N ALA A 109 11.12 4.63 3.78
CA ALA A 109 10.30 5.67 4.39
C ALA A 109 10.65 5.90 5.87
N VAL A 110 10.90 4.83 6.64
CA VAL A 110 11.36 4.92 8.03
C VAL A 110 12.67 5.69 8.13
N LEU A 111 13.65 5.34 7.29
CA LEU A 111 14.96 6.00 7.26
C LEU A 111 14.85 7.47 6.82
N GLN A 112 14.10 7.75 5.75
CA GLN A 112 13.92 9.12 5.21
C GLN A 112 13.23 10.06 6.21
N ALA A 113 12.33 9.53 7.05
CA ALA A 113 11.68 10.28 8.11
C ALA A 113 12.55 10.48 9.37
N GLY A 114 13.77 9.93 9.41
CA GLY A 114 14.71 10.09 10.52
C GLY A 114 14.45 9.17 11.71
N PHE A 115 13.81 8.02 11.50
CA PHE A 115 13.63 6.98 12.50
C PHE A 115 14.67 5.85 12.34
N THR A 116 14.90 5.10 13.40
CA THR A 116 15.76 3.91 13.39
C THR A 116 14.91 2.65 13.16
N PRO A 117 15.11 1.90 12.06
CA PRO A 117 14.43 0.62 11.87
C PRO A 117 14.99 -0.44 12.82
N VAL A 118 14.10 -1.15 13.52
CA VAL A 118 14.43 -2.28 14.37
C VAL A 118 13.76 -3.53 13.81
N PHE A 119 14.55 -4.47 13.32
CA PHE A 119 13.99 -5.65 12.64
C PHE A 119 13.45 -6.67 13.63
N ALA A 120 12.22 -7.14 13.42
CA ALA A 120 11.66 -8.31 14.08
C ALA A 120 11.45 -9.44 13.07
N ASP A 121 11.95 -10.63 13.38
CA ASP A 121 11.90 -11.77 12.47
C ASP A 121 10.47 -12.27 12.22
N ILE A 122 10.29 -13.03 11.15
CA ILE A 122 8.98 -13.45 10.64
C ILE A 122 8.47 -14.75 11.27
N ASN A 123 7.16 -14.94 11.21
CA ASN A 123 6.54 -16.24 11.43
C ASN A 123 6.41 -16.97 10.08
N PRO A 124 7.03 -18.14 9.90
CA PRO A 124 7.01 -18.87 8.63
C PRO A 124 5.62 -19.34 8.19
N GLN A 125 4.61 -19.34 9.07
CA GLN A 125 3.26 -19.77 8.74
C GLN A 125 2.43 -18.72 7.99
N HIS A 126 2.76 -17.44 8.16
CA HIS A 126 2.04 -16.34 7.51
C HIS A 126 2.95 -15.25 6.93
N LEU A 127 4.28 -15.45 6.99
CA LEU A 127 5.35 -14.62 6.43
C LEU A 127 5.46 -13.18 6.99
N GLY A 128 4.44 -12.65 7.64
CA GLY A 128 4.52 -11.43 8.45
C GLY A 128 5.35 -11.61 9.73
N MET A 129 5.69 -10.49 10.37
CA MET A 129 6.48 -10.48 11.62
C MET A 129 5.87 -11.35 12.72
N ASP A 130 6.72 -12.08 13.44
CA ASP A 130 6.31 -12.88 14.59
C ASP A 130 5.94 -11.96 15.77
N THR A 131 4.75 -12.17 16.34
CA THR A 131 4.23 -11.34 17.44
C THR A 131 5.18 -11.30 18.64
N LYS A 132 5.79 -12.43 19.02
CA LYS A 132 6.68 -12.48 20.18
C LYS A 132 8.00 -11.77 19.89
N GLN A 133 8.48 -11.85 18.66
CA GLN A 133 9.65 -11.09 18.19
C GLN A 133 9.41 -9.59 18.22
N ILE A 134 8.20 -9.12 17.89
CA ILE A 134 7.83 -7.70 18.01
C ILE A 134 7.82 -7.31 19.49
N ILE A 135 7.04 -8.02 20.31
CA ILE A 135 6.81 -7.69 21.72
C ILE A 135 8.12 -7.64 22.52
N SER A 136 9.04 -8.57 22.26
CA SER A 136 10.35 -8.60 22.93
C SER A 136 11.26 -7.40 22.60
N LYS A 137 11.01 -6.69 21.48
CA LYS A 137 11.80 -5.52 21.06
C LYS A 137 11.17 -4.19 21.47
N LEU A 138 9.90 -4.19 21.91
CA LEU A 138 9.22 -2.98 22.38
C LEU A 138 9.94 -2.40 23.60
N ASN A 139 10.31 -1.13 23.50
CA ASN A 139 10.98 -0.39 24.57
C ASN A 139 10.57 1.09 24.56
N LYS A 140 11.14 1.90 25.46
CA LYS A 140 10.79 3.33 25.60
C LYS A 140 11.07 4.20 24.37
N ASN A 141 11.97 3.76 23.48
CA ASN A 141 12.32 4.46 22.25
C ASN A 141 11.39 4.07 21.09
N THR A 142 10.67 2.95 21.19
CA THR A 142 9.74 2.48 20.15
C THR A 142 8.58 3.45 20.00
N LYS A 143 8.35 3.93 18.78
CA LYS A 143 7.25 4.86 18.43
C LYS A 143 6.15 4.18 17.65
N ALA A 144 6.52 3.25 16.79
CA ALA A 144 5.56 2.50 16.00
C ALA A 144 6.05 1.09 15.68
N VAL A 145 5.10 0.22 15.33
CA VAL A 145 5.32 -1.01 14.59
C VAL A 145 4.76 -0.80 13.19
N LEU A 146 5.58 -0.92 12.16
CA LEU A 146 5.15 -0.98 10.77
C LEU A 146 4.97 -2.45 10.40
N LEU A 147 3.73 -2.91 10.44
CA LEU A 147 3.35 -4.30 10.24
C LEU A 147 2.93 -4.53 8.78
N THR A 148 3.76 -5.25 8.03
CA THR A 148 3.47 -5.64 6.65
C THR A 148 2.64 -6.91 6.58
N HIS A 149 1.52 -6.85 5.87
CA HIS A 149 0.68 -8.00 5.52
C HIS A 149 1.11 -8.56 4.16
N VAL A 150 2.03 -9.51 4.21
CA VAL A 150 2.71 -10.07 3.04
C VAL A 150 1.81 -11.06 2.30
N GLN A 151 1.75 -10.96 0.97
CA GLN A 151 1.09 -11.94 0.08
C GLN A 151 -0.38 -12.30 0.43
N GLY A 152 -1.16 -11.35 0.93
CA GLY A 152 -2.56 -11.57 1.30
C GLY A 152 -2.74 -12.16 2.70
N PHE A 153 -1.66 -12.48 3.41
CA PHE A 153 -1.74 -13.09 4.73
C PHE A 153 -1.92 -12.06 5.85
N ASN A 154 -2.78 -12.43 6.79
CA ASN A 154 -2.99 -11.68 8.01
C ASN A 154 -1.83 -11.89 8.98
N ALA A 155 -1.14 -10.80 9.33
CA ALA A 155 -0.02 -10.78 10.29
C ALA A 155 -0.44 -10.31 11.70
N LEU A 156 -1.71 -9.93 11.90
CA LEU A 156 -2.22 -9.49 13.19
C LEU A 156 -2.54 -10.68 14.11
N SER A 157 -2.22 -10.49 15.37
CA SER A 157 -2.73 -11.27 16.50
C SER A 157 -3.38 -10.33 17.52
N ASP A 158 -4.32 -10.86 18.30
CA ASP A 158 -4.91 -10.08 19.40
C ASP A 158 -3.84 -9.69 20.43
N GLU A 159 -2.91 -10.60 20.71
CA GLU A 159 -1.80 -10.37 21.63
C GLU A 159 -0.96 -9.15 21.21
N LEU A 160 -0.69 -9.00 19.91
CA LEU A 160 0.00 -7.83 19.39
C LEU A 160 -0.82 -6.55 19.61
N LEU A 161 -2.10 -6.57 19.22
CA LEU A 161 -2.98 -5.40 19.35
C LEU A 161 -3.11 -4.93 20.80
N ASP A 162 -3.37 -5.87 21.71
CA ASP A 162 -3.50 -5.60 23.15
C ASP A 162 -2.21 -5.01 23.74
N GLU A 163 -1.04 -5.55 23.36
CA GLU A 163 0.24 -5.10 23.88
C GLU A 163 0.64 -3.71 23.35
N LEU A 164 0.37 -3.41 22.08
CA LEU A 164 0.59 -2.08 21.51
C LEU A 164 -0.31 -1.04 22.15
N GLN A 165 -1.60 -1.36 22.35
CA GLN A 165 -2.54 -0.48 23.04
C GLN A 165 -2.09 -0.22 24.48
N ARG A 166 -1.70 -1.26 25.22
CA ARG A 166 -1.26 -1.15 26.63
C ARG A 166 -0.03 -0.25 26.78
N ARG A 167 0.84 -0.20 25.77
CA ARG A 167 2.08 0.59 25.78
C ARG A 167 1.99 1.94 25.07
N ASP A 168 0.83 2.28 24.52
CA ASP A 168 0.64 3.48 23.68
C ASP A 168 1.64 3.54 22.50
N ILE A 169 1.88 2.39 21.86
CA ILE A 169 2.72 2.27 20.67
C ILE A 169 1.83 2.21 19.45
N LEU A 170 2.12 3.05 18.44
CA LEU A 170 1.30 3.13 17.24
C LEU A 170 1.51 1.89 16.35
N LEU A 171 0.43 1.41 15.77
CA LEU A 171 0.47 0.43 14.70
C LEU A 171 0.30 1.14 13.35
N ILE A 172 1.23 0.92 12.43
CA ILE A 172 1.10 1.29 11.02
C ILE A 172 0.92 -0.02 10.26
N GLU A 173 -0.18 -0.17 9.53
CA GLU A 173 -0.43 -1.37 8.72
C GLU A 173 0.04 -1.11 7.28
N ASP A 174 1.00 -1.88 6.77
CA ASP A 174 1.21 -1.97 5.33
C ASP A 174 0.34 -3.11 4.77
N VAL A 175 -0.69 -2.73 4.03
CA VAL A 175 -1.71 -3.60 3.46
C VAL A 175 -1.61 -3.64 1.92
N CYS A 176 -0.53 -3.11 1.33
CA CYS A 176 -0.34 -3.06 -0.11
C CYS A 176 -0.59 -4.43 -0.77
N GLU A 177 -0.11 -5.50 -0.16
CA GLU A 177 -0.23 -6.87 -0.69
C GLU A 177 -1.45 -7.65 -0.15
N SER A 178 -2.39 -7.01 0.55
CA SER A 178 -3.43 -7.74 1.30
C SER A 178 -4.81 -7.09 1.29
N HIS A 179 -5.22 -6.51 0.16
CA HIS A 179 -6.53 -5.87 0.03
C HIS A 179 -7.65 -6.86 0.38
N GLY A 180 -8.50 -6.50 1.35
CA GLY A 180 -9.71 -7.26 1.70
C GLY A 180 -9.46 -8.48 2.58
N ALA A 181 -8.20 -8.83 2.87
CA ALA A 181 -7.86 -9.76 3.92
C ALA A 181 -8.42 -9.28 5.27
N LYS A 182 -8.63 -10.20 6.22
CA LYS A 182 -9.36 -9.91 7.45
C LYS A 182 -8.68 -10.46 8.70
N HIS A 183 -8.82 -9.71 9.78
CA HIS A 183 -8.61 -10.20 11.14
C HIS A 183 -9.95 -10.15 11.89
N LYS A 184 -10.42 -11.29 12.42
CA LYS A 184 -11.71 -11.40 13.15
C LYS A 184 -12.92 -10.75 12.45
N GLY A 185 -12.98 -10.85 11.13
CA GLY A 185 -14.10 -10.35 10.33
C GLY A 185 -13.99 -8.87 9.90
N LEU A 186 -13.08 -8.09 10.49
CA LEU A 186 -12.76 -6.73 10.03
C LEU A 186 -11.60 -6.77 9.03
N LYS A 187 -11.60 -5.84 8.08
CA LYS A 187 -10.56 -5.79 7.03
C LYS A 187 -9.23 -5.33 7.64
N LEU A 188 -8.11 -5.87 7.14
CA LEU A 188 -6.79 -5.32 7.45
C LEU A 188 -6.71 -3.87 6.97
N GLY A 189 -5.98 -3.03 7.70
CA GLY A 189 -5.95 -1.58 7.55
C GLY A 189 -6.97 -0.82 8.39
N THR A 190 -7.75 -1.49 9.25
CA THR A 190 -8.71 -0.84 10.15
C THR A 190 -8.34 -0.91 11.63
N PHE A 191 -7.15 -1.42 11.96
CA PHE A 191 -6.74 -1.69 13.34
C PHE A 191 -5.71 -0.69 13.86
N GLY A 192 -4.86 -0.21 12.97
CA GLY A 192 -3.76 0.69 13.29
C GLY A 192 -4.17 2.16 13.38
N TRP A 193 -3.16 2.98 13.66
CA TRP A 193 -3.25 4.43 13.59
C TRP A 193 -3.47 4.91 12.15
N VAL A 194 -2.81 4.25 11.19
CA VAL A 194 -2.90 4.52 9.76
C VAL A 194 -2.49 3.26 8.99
N SER A 195 -3.01 3.13 7.78
CA SER A 195 -2.77 1.98 6.90
C SER A 195 -2.41 2.44 5.50
N ASN A 196 -1.48 1.75 4.86
CA ASN A 196 -1.02 2.04 3.50
C ASN A 196 -1.48 0.94 2.54
N PHE A 197 -1.86 1.33 1.33
CA PHE A 197 -2.36 0.46 0.27
C PHE A 197 -1.66 0.80 -1.05
N SER A 198 -1.70 -0.12 -2.02
CA SER A 198 -1.09 0.07 -3.34
C SER A 198 -2.03 -0.40 -4.44
N PHE A 199 -2.13 0.41 -5.48
CA PHE A 199 -2.90 0.15 -6.69
C PHE A 199 -1.99 -0.01 -7.92
N TYR A 200 -0.74 -0.44 -7.69
CA TYR A 200 0.20 -0.81 -8.75
C TYR A 200 -0.34 -1.98 -9.60
N TYR A 201 0.15 -2.09 -10.84
CA TYR A 201 -0.30 -3.06 -11.84
C TYR A 201 -0.47 -4.50 -11.32
N ALA A 202 0.43 -4.98 -10.45
CA ALA A 202 0.41 -6.35 -9.95
C ALA A 202 -0.36 -6.54 -8.62
N HIS A 203 -1.23 -5.60 -8.24
CA HIS A 203 -2.01 -5.67 -7.01
C HIS A 203 -3.46 -6.12 -7.25
N HIS A 204 -4.22 -6.31 -6.16
CA HIS A 204 -5.61 -6.77 -6.17
C HIS A 204 -6.56 -5.91 -7.01
N LEU A 205 -6.28 -4.60 -7.05
CA LEU A 205 -6.95 -3.60 -7.87
C LEU A 205 -5.87 -2.67 -8.41
N SER A 206 -5.95 -2.25 -9.67
CA SER A 206 -4.98 -1.32 -10.25
C SER A 206 -5.62 -0.03 -10.75
N THR A 207 -4.90 1.08 -10.55
CA THR A 207 -5.18 2.40 -11.12
C THR A 207 -4.05 2.84 -12.05
N ILE A 208 -3.34 1.89 -12.66
CA ILE A 208 -2.02 2.06 -13.30
C ILE A 208 -0.94 2.24 -12.22
N GLU A 209 -1.03 3.34 -11.48
CA GLU A 209 -0.24 3.68 -10.29
C GLU A 209 -1.18 4.32 -9.26
N GLY A 210 -0.95 4.08 -7.98
CA GLY A 210 -1.79 4.58 -6.89
C GLY A 210 -1.40 4.01 -5.53
#